data_AF-A0A3G3IKW1-F1
#
_entry.id   AF-A0A3G3IKW1-F1
#
_cell.length_a   1.000
_cell.length_b   1.000
_cell.length_c   1.000
_cell.angle_alpha   90.00
_cell.angle_beta   90.00
_cell.angle_gamma   90.00
#
_symmetry.space_group_name_H-M   'P 1'
#
loop_
_entity.id
_entity.type
_entity.pdbx_description
1 polymer ?
#
loop_
_entity_poly.entity_id
_entity_poly.type
_entity_poly.pdbx_seq_one_letter_code
_entity_poly.pdbx_strand_id
1 'polypeptide(L)'
;MSEKNKIPSEQITLKNVGELTGLGIAYRSSTVDNEFILGLTMDVVDPEPGKSYEGWLVKKEGKKIIDFYSTGMAYKASNKVWVVSYAIPLNEKSYYRNVVITEVTGDEGKTNGVPGKYLYEGVFVK
;
A
#
# COMPACT_ATOMS: atom_id res chain seq x y z
N MET A 1 -13.94 25.02 -9.84
CA MET A 1 -12.98 24.00 -9.35
C MET A 1 -12.20 23.50 -10.54
N SER A 2 -10.87 23.58 -10.55
CA SER A 2 -10.08 23.02 -11.65
C SER A 2 -9.86 21.53 -11.46
N GLU A 3 -10.07 20.73 -12.49
CA GLU A 3 -9.79 19.28 -12.54
C GLU A 3 -8.33 18.90 -12.23
N LYS A 4 -7.44 19.89 -12.09
CA LYS A 4 -5.98 19.72 -11.96
C LYS A 4 -5.49 19.09 -10.64
N ASN A 5 -6.34 18.94 -9.62
CA ASN A 5 -5.93 18.42 -8.29
C ASN A 5 -6.57 17.08 -7.91
N LYS A 6 -7.16 16.34 -8.86
CA LYS A 6 -7.77 15.02 -8.60
C LYS A 6 -6.78 13.89 -8.85
N ILE A 7 -6.86 12.84 -8.04
CA ILE A 7 -6.17 11.57 -8.27
C ILE A 7 -7.11 10.67 -9.09
N PRO A 8 -6.70 10.24 -10.30
CA PRO A 8 -7.54 9.39 -11.12
C PRO A 8 -7.78 8.05 -10.41
N SER A 9 -8.93 7.45 -10.71
CA SER A 9 -9.19 6.07 -10.31
C SER A 9 -8.26 5.15 -11.08
N GLU A 10 -7.43 4.42 -10.34
CA GLU A 10 -6.45 3.48 -10.89
C GLU A 10 -6.45 2.18 -10.11
N GLN A 11 -6.24 1.08 -10.83
CA GLN A 11 -6.02 -0.23 -10.27
C GLN A 11 -4.83 -0.88 -10.96
N ILE A 12 -3.96 -1.53 -10.18
CA ILE A 12 -2.81 -2.27 -10.67
C ILE A 12 -2.73 -3.64 -9.99
N THR A 13 -2.22 -4.62 -10.72
CA THR A 13 -1.72 -5.86 -10.12
C THR A 13 -0.33 -5.60 -9.56
N LEU A 14 -0.09 -6.06 -8.34
CA LEU A 14 1.21 -5.96 -7.69
C LEU A 14 2.09 -7.13 -8.10
N LYS A 15 3.36 -6.83 -8.38
CA LYS A 15 4.37 -7.84 -8.63
C LYS A 15 4.75 -8.49 -7.30
N ASN A 16 4.73 -9.82 -7.29
CA ASN A 16 5.30 -10.58 -6.19
C ASN A 16 6.83 -10.49 -6.22
N VAL A 17 7.40 -10.06 -5.10
CA VAL A 17 8.87 -9.93 -4.91
C VAL A 17 9.36 -10.65 -3.66
N GLY A 18 8.45 -11.34 -2.97
CA GLY A 18 8.75 -12.16 -1.80
C GLY A 18 8.65 -13.66 -2.11
N GLU A 19 8.42 -14.45 -1.06
CA GLU A 19 8.32 -15.92 -1.14
C GLU A 19 6.88 -16.42 -1.07
N LEU A 20 5.92 -15.56 -0.70
CA LEU A 20 4.52 -15.92 -0.64
C LEU A 20 3.99 -16.17 -2.06
N THR A 21 3.09 -17.13 -2.22
CA THR A 21 2.36 -17.31 -3.47
C THR A 21 0.99 -16.69 -3.34
N GLY A 22 0.54 -15.94 -4.34
CA GLY A 22 -0.71 -15.19 -4.27
C GLY A 22 -0.78 -14.01 -5.23
N LEU A 23 -1.94 -13.36 -5.23
CA LEU A 23 -2.21 -12.16 -6.01
C LEU A 23 -2.21 -10.94 -5.09
N GLY A 24 -1.56 -9.86 -5.50
CA GLY A 24 -1.73 -8.53 -4.90
C GLY A 24 -2.42 -7.58 -5.87
N ILE A 25 -3.35 -6.76 -5.39
CA ILE A 25 -4.02 -5.68 -6.12
C ILE A 25 -3.88 -4.40 -5.31
N ALA A 26 -3.62 -3.29 -5.98
CA ALA A 26 -3.75 -1.96 -5.39
C ALA A 26 -4.73 -1.12 -6.18
N TYR A 27 -5.55 -0.36 -5.47
CA TYR A 27 -6.51 0.60 -5.99
C TYR A 27 -6.27 1.96 -5.35
N ARG A 28 -6.37 3.05 -6.12
CA ARG A 28 -6.38 4.41 -5.59
C ARG A 28 -7.40 5.31 -6.28
N SER A 29 -7.86 6.33 -5.57
CA SER A 29 -8.69 7.41 -6.12
C SER A 29 -8.70 8.64 -5.21
N SER A 30 -9.16 9.80 -5.72
CA SER A 30 -9.63 10.89 -4.87
C SER A 30 -11.16 11.02 -4.88
N THR A 31 -11.76 11.32 -3.73
CA THR A 31 -13.20 11.62 -3.60
C THR A 31 -13.54 13.02 -4.09
N VAL A 32 -14.84 13.34 -4.11
CA VAL A 32 -15.32 14.72 -4.39
C VAL A 32 -14.93 15.71 -3.29
N ASP A 33 -14.72 15.22 -2.07
CA ASP A 33 -14.38 16.01 -0.88
C ASP A 33 -12.87 16.16 -0.66
N ASN A 34 -12.06 15.90 -1.70
CA ASN A 34 -10.60 15.94 -1.66
C ASN A 34 -9.98 14.97 -0.66
N GLU A 35 -10.52 13.78 -0.52
CA GLU A 35 -9.86 12.69 0.20
C GLU A 35 -9.19 11.73 -0.78
N PHE A 36 -7.95 11.37 -0.49
CA PHE A 36 -7.28 10.25 -1.13
C PHE A 36 -7.69 8.95 -0.47
N ILE A 37 -7.99 7.94 -1.29
CA ILE A 37 -8.29 6.58 -0.87
C ILE A 37 -7.25 5.64 -1.49
N LEU A 38 -6.71 4.74 -0.69
CA LEU A 38 -5.90 3.60 -1.10
C LEU A 38 -6.51 2.31 -0.55
N GLY A 39 -6.70 1.34 -1.43
CA GLY A 39 -7.00 -0.04 -1.07
C GLY A 39 -5.90 -0.96 -1.54
N LEU A 40 -5.33 -1.77 -0.65
CA LEU A 40 -4.45 -2.87 -1.02
C LEU A 40 -5.14 -4.18 -0.65
N THR A 41 -5.14 -5.13 -1.56
CA THR A 41 -5.73 -6.46 -1.34
C THR A 41 -4.73 -7.52 -1.73
N MET A 42 -4.60 -8.55 -0.91
CA MET A 42 -3.76 -9.70 -1.21
C MET A 42 -4.52 -11.00 -0.90
N ASP A 43 -4.41 -11.96 -1.80
CA ASP A 43 -4.89 -13.34 -1.62
C ASP A 43 -3.69 -14.24 -1.33
N VAL A 44 -3.41 -14.43 -0.05
CA VAL A 44 -2.23 -15.14 0.49
C VAL A 44 -2.60 -15.90 1.77
N VAL A 45 -1.76 -16.86 2.16
CA VAL A 45 -1.90 -17.54 3.45
C VAL A 45 -1.80 -16.57 4.63
N ASP A 46 -2.17 -17.03 5.82
CA ASP A 46 -1.98 -16.23 7.03
C ASP A 46 -0.49 -15.97 7.29
N PRO A 47 -0.13 -14.79 7.84
CA PRO A 47 1.23 -14.55 8.29
C PRO A 47 1.59 -15.53 9.42
N GLU A 48 2.88 -15.80 9.58
CA GLU A 48 3.35 -16.62 10.71
C GLU A 48 2.95 -15.99 12.06
N PRO A 49 2.78 -16.79 13.13
CA PRO A 49 2.44 -16.26 14.45
C PRO A 49 3.38 -15.14 14.89
N GLY A 50 2.81 -14.00 15.31
CA GLY A 50 3.57 -12.81 15.72
C GLY A 50 3.94 -11.85 14.58
N LYS A 51 3.56 -12.19 13.33
CA LYS A 51 3.75 -11.32 12.18
C LYS A 51 2.44 -10.72 11.68
N SER A 52 2.55 -9.66 10.88
CA SER A 52 1.42 -8.98 10.27
C SER A 52 1.79 -8.45 8.88
N TYR A 53 0.78 -8.19 8.05
CA TYR A 53 0.98 -7.50 6.78
C TYR A 53 0.70 -6.01 6.94
N GLU A 54 1.45 -5.19 6.22
CA GLU A 54 1.33 -3.73 6.24
C GLU A 54 1.44 -3.14 4.84
N GLY A 55 0.66 -2.09 4.58
CA GLY A 55 0.70 -1.34 3.34
C GLY A 55 1.53 -0.08 3.43
N TRP A 56 2.22 0.26 2.34
CA TRP A 56 3.08 1.44 2.27
C TRP A 56 2.89 2.21 0.96
N LEU A 57 2.88 3.53 1.07
CA LEU A 57 3.16 4.44 -0.03
C LEU A 57 4.66 4.76 -0.05
N VAL A 58 5.26 4.78 -1.24
CA VAL A 58 6.70 4.98 -1.40
C VAL A 58 6.98 6.09 -2.42
N LYS A 59 7.81 7.05 -2.01
CA LYS A 59 8.37 8.05 -2.93
C LYS A 59 9.71 7.56 -3.46
N LYS A 60 9.83 7.50 -4.79
CA LYS A 60 11.08 7.16 -5.48
C LYS A 60 11.48 8.27 -6.44
N GLU A 61 12.78 8.51 -6.56
CA GLU A 61 13.40 9.36 -7.58
C GLU A 61 14.39 8.49 -8.36
N GLY A 62 13.99 8.08 -9.57
CA GLY A 62 14.70 7.02 -10.30
C GLY A 62 14.69 5.71 -9.51
N LYS A 63 15.89 5.18 -9.22
CA LYS A 63 16.06 3.96 -8.41
C LYS A 63 16.19 4.23 -6.91
N LYS A 64 16.29 5.49 -6.49
CA LYS A 64 16.49 5.87 -5.10
C LYS A 64 15.15 5.99 -4.39
N ILE A 65 15.03 5.37 -3.22
CA ILE A 65 13.89 5.58 -2.33
C ILE A 65 14.14 6.85 -1.51
N ILE A 66 13.15 7.73 -1.48
CA ILE A 66 13.20 9.03 -0.80
C ILE A 66 12.41 9.01 0.49
N ASP A 67 11.25 8.35 0.49
CA ASP A 67 10.35 8.33 1.64
C ASP A 67 9.47 7.07 1.66
N PHE A 68 9.11 6.67 2.88
CA PHE A 68 8.17 5.60 3.19
C PHE A 68 7.05 6.16 4.05
N TYR A 69 5.82 5.88 3.66
CA TYR A 69 4.66 6.30 4.41
C TYR A 69 3.75 5.10 4.67
N SER A 70 3.63 4.69 5.94
CA SER A 70 2.75 3.60 6.34
C SER A 70 1.29 3.98 6.10
N THR A 71 0.54 3.07 5.49
CA THR A 71 -0.90 3.17 5.26
C THR A 71 -1.71 2.27 6.19
N GLY A 72 -1.02 1.63 7.15
CA GLY A 72 -1.63 0.80 8.18
C GLY A 72 -1.53 -0.71 7.92
N MET A 73 -1.87 -1.44 8.98
CA MET A 73 -1.84 -2.90 9.01
C MET A 73 -3.03 -3.47 8.24
N ALA A 74 -2.80 -4.59 7.57
CA ALA A 74 -3.86 -5.33 6.92
C ALA A 74 -4.77 -6.01 7.94
N TYR A 75 -6.07 -6.04 7.65
CA TYR A 75 -7.02 -6.89 8.35
C TYR A 75 -7.44 -8.05 7.47
N LYS A 76 -7.79 -9.17 8.09
CA LYS A 76 -8.30 -10.35 7.39
C LYS A 76 -9.76 -10.13 7.01
N ALA A 77 -10.04 -10.01 5.71
CA ALA A 77 -11.40 -9.79 5.20
C ALA A 77 -12.14 -11.11 4.96
N SER A 78 -11.43 -12.16 4.54
CA SER A 78 -11.97 -13.52 4.42
C SER A 78 -10.84 -14.55 4.41
N ASN A 79 -11.13 -15.82 4.09
CA ASN A 79 -10.09 -16.85 4.00
C ASN A 79 -9.06 -16.45 2.93
N LYS A 80 -7.79 -16.33 3.35
CA LYS A 80 -6.66 -15.87 2.54
C LYS A 80 -6.72 -14.44 2.01
N VAL A 81 -7.81 -13.70 2.20
CA VAL A 81 -7.93 -12.33 1.72
C VAL A 81 -7.59 -11.35 2.83
N TRP A 82 -6.52 -10.58 2.63
CA TRP A 82 -6.07 -9.53 3.52
C TRP A 82 -6.17 -8.17 2.84
N VAL A 83 -6.60 -7.16 3.59
CA VAL A 83 -6.91 -5.83 3.07
C VAL A 83 -6.27 -4.74 3.91
N VAL A 84 -5.61 -3.79 3.25
CA VAL A 84 -5.26 -2.48 3.83
C VAL A 84 -6.23 -1.46 3.23
N SER A 85 -6.90 -0.69 4.09
CA SER A 85 -7.79 0.40 3.68
C SER A 85 -7.30 1.68 4.32
N TYR A 86 -6.99 2.69 3.51
CA TYR A 86 -6.38 3.92 3.96
C TYR A 86 -7.04 5.12 3.28
N ALA A 87 -7.34 6.15 4.07
CA ALA A 87 -7.90 7.40 3.58
C ALA A 87 -7.32 8.60 4.34
N ILE A 88 -7.02 9.67 3.61
CA ILE A 88 -6.55 10.96 4.16
C ILE A 88 -7.04 12.12 3.30
N PRO A 89 -7.08 13.35 3.84
CA PRO A 89 -7.15 14.54 2.99
C PRO A 89 -6.02 14.56 1.96
N LEU A 90 -6.31 15.02 0.74
CA LEU A 90 -5.33 15.15 -0.32
C LEU A 90 -4.14 16.00 0.13
N ASN A 91 -2.96 15.40 0.11
CA ASN A 91 -1.70 16.04 0.49
C ASN A 91 -0.55 15.50 -0.38
N GLU A 92 0.69 15.85 -0.05
CA GLU A 92 1.86 15.41 -0.81
C GLU A 92 2.01 13.88 -0.93
N LYS A 93 1.61 13.11 0.10
CA LYS A 93 1.73 11.65 0.13
C LYS A 93 0.74 10.98 -0.80
N SER A 94 -0.41 11.60 -1.05
CA SER A 94 -1.42 11.10 -1.98
C SER A 94 -0.88 10.95 -3.41
N TYR A 95 0.16 11.70 -3.78
CA TYR A 95 0.79 11.64 -5.09
C TYR A 95 1.88 10.57 -5.20
N TYR A 96 2.16 9.82 -4.13
CA TYR A 96 3.14 8.73 -4.17
C TYR A 96 2.57 7.63 -5.06
N ARG A 97 3.32 7.27 -6.11
CA ARG A 97 2.87 6.31 -7.12
C ARG A 97 3.29 4.88 -6.82
N ASN A 98 4.33 4.69 -6.00
CA ASN A 98 4.79 3.36 -5.67
C ASN A 98 4.05 2.88 -4.43
N VAL A 99 3.66 1.61 -4.43
CA VAL A 99 3.05 0.94 -3.29
C VAL A 99 3.80 -0.34 -3.00
N VAL A 100 3.89 -0.67 -1.71
CA VAL A 100 4.51 -1.89 -1.22
C VAL A 100 3.62 -2.52 -0.17
N ILE A 101 3.57 -3.85 -0.15
CA ILE A 101 3.04 -4.62 0.96
C ILE A 101 4.21 -5.36 1.61
N THR A 102 4.33 -5.26 2.92
CA THR A 102 5.38 -5.92 3.70
C THR A 102 4.83 -6.89 4.72
N GLU A 103 5.64 -7.86 5.12
CA GLU A 103 5.49 -8.61 6.37
C GLU A 103 6.36 -7.97 7.45
N VAL A 104 5.80 -7.77 8.63
CA VAL A 104 6.48 -7.17 9.79
C VAL A 104 6.34 -8.05 11.01
N THR A 105 7.29 -7.96 11.93
CA THR A 105 7.26 -8.66 13.23
C THR A 105 7.04 -7.66 14.36
N GLY A 106 6.03 -7.87 15.21
CA GLY A 106 5.76 -6.97 16.34
C GLY A 106 5.48 -5.52 15.91
N ASP A 107 6.18 -4.55 16.52
CA ASP A 107 6.00 -3.11 16.27
C ASP A 107 6.79 -2.56 15.06
N GLU A 108 7.55 -3.41 14.38
CA GLU A 108 8.23 -3.05 13.13
C GLU A 108 7.15 -2.58 12.14
N GLY A 109 7.24 -1.32 11.69
CA GLY A 109 6.32 -0.77 10.68
C GLY A 109 5.40 0.35 11.16
N LYS A 110 4.87 0.30 12.38
CA LYS A 110 4.10 1.44 12.95
C LYS A 110 4.96 2.44 13.73
N THR A 111 6.07 2.02 14.32
CA THR A 111 6.81 2.86 15.29
C THR A 111 8.14 3.41 14.76
N ASN A 112 8.76 2.76 13.78
CA ASN A 112 10.12 3.09 13.33
C ASN A 112 10.21 3.67 11.91
N GLY A 113 9.10 3.80 11.18
CA GLY A 113 9.09 4.41 9.83
C GLY A 113 9.86 3.64 8.75
N VAL A 114 10.21 2.38 9.02
CA VAL A 114 10.94 1.49 8.09
C VAL A 114 10.03 0.32 7.71
N PRO A 115 9.86 0.04 6.40
CA PRO A 115 9.06 -1.10 5.95
C PRO A 115 9.73 -2.42 6.31
N GLY A 116 8.90 -3.44 6.58
CA GLY A 116 9.37 -4.81 6.83
C GLY A 116 9.86 -5.54 5.57
N LYS A 117 9.78 -6.87 5.58
CA LYS A 117 10.14 -7.71 4.43
C LYS A 117 9.15 -7.49 3.29
N TYR A 118 9.64 -7.15 2.10
CA TYR A 118 8.78 -6.88 0.95
C TYR A 118 8.14 -8.17 0.44
N LEU A 119 6.83 -8.11 0.20
CA LEU A 119 6.06 -9.22 -0.36
C LEU A 119 5.59 -8.87 -1.77
N TYR A 120 5.03 -7.66 -1.91
CA TYR A 120 4.48 -7.18 -3.17
C TYR A 120 4.88 -5.72 -3.39
N GLU A 121 5.11 -5.36 -4.65
CA GLU A 121 5.34 -3.97 -5.05
C GLU A 121 4.63 -3.63 -6.36
N GLY A 122 4.31 -2.35 -6.55
CA GLY A 122 3.69 -1.86 -7.77
C GLY A 122 3.85 -0.35 -7.94
N VAL A 123 3.59 0.12 -9.15
CA VAL A 123 3.62 1.55 -9.50
C VAL A 123 2.37 1.91 -10.29
N PHE A 124 1.67 2.95 -9.86
CA PHE A 124 0.56 3.54 -10.60
C PHE A 124 1.09 4.35 -11.79
N VAL A 125 0.55 4.10 -12.99
CA VAL A 125 1.12 4.55 -14.26
C VAL A 125 0.33 5.66 -14.97
N LYS A 126 -0.88 6.03 -14.53
CA LYS A 126 -1.61 7.18 -15.10
C LYS A 126 -1.17 8.48 -14.44
#